data_AF-A0A1W9SB60-F1
#
_entry.id   AF-A0A1W9SB60-F1
#
_cell.length_a   1.000
_cell.length_b   1.000
_cell.length_c   1.000
_cell.angle_alpha   90.00
_cell.angle_beta   90.00
_cell.angle_gamma   90.00
#
_symmetry.space_group_name_H-M   'P 1'
#
loop_
_entity.id
_entity.type
_entity.pdbx_description
1 polymer ?
#
loop_
_entity_poly.entity_id
_entity_poly.type
_entity_poly.pdbx_seq_one_letter_code
_entity_poly.pdbx_strand_id
1 'polypeptide(L)'
;MKLKEFNKILNNSAKFNISNRSEEISLDNYVFQHNYKRKNTLKTFALTLSSIILVLMFSFYLYYNSTPYVVLTIDINPSIEVKLNRFNRVIEVSSLNDDALNFISDIDAKRMPLNDFLDLIYEKGLEENYFTDTKANALIGIYGSTFSSENKVLSLINESSKINSLSILYHSENQESMFNIDSGENDESVLSSIIDYYNNKSSEIVSSEYGGDYVLEVPNTRDSIEFSTLPVTEEEFIDLANDLDISITKLNIVRFIFENSTDYTTISDFIELANSDISDLIELYSTLE
;
A
#
# COMPACT_ATOMS: atom_id res chain seq x y z
N MET A 1 7.83 -94.98 20.23
CA MET A 1 9.10 -94.85 19.47
C MET A 1 10.14 -95.75 20.13
N LYS A 2 10.79 -96.67 19.40
CA LYS A 2 11.73 -97.63 20.03
C LYS A 2 13.02 -96.89 20.42
N LEU A 3 13.58 -97.18 21.59
CA LEU A 3 14.78 -96.50 22.14
C LEU A 3 15.98 -96.48 21.16
N LYS A 4 16.09 -97.48 20.28
CA LYS A 4 17.09 -97.51 19.19
C LYS A 4 16.88 -96.43 18.12
N GLU A 5 15.64 -96.09 17.76
CA GLU A 5 15.35 -95.01 16.81
C GLU A 5 15.64 -93.64 17.44
N PHE A 6 15.26 -93.47 18.71
CA PHE A 6 15.54 -92.23 19.44
C PHE A 6 17.05 -91.99 19.53
N ASN A 7 17.85 -92.98 19.92
CA ASN A 7 19.31 -92.85 19.99
C ASN A 7 19.96 -92.61 18.61
N LYS A 8 19.40 -93.19 17.55
CA LYS A 8 19.89 -92.95 16.18
C LYS A 8 19.64 -91.50 15.74
N ILE A 9 18.46 -90.96 16.06
CA ILE A 9 18.12 -89.56 15.76
C ILE A 9 19.00 -88.64 16.61
N LEU A 10 19.11 -88.91 17.92
CA LEU A 10 19.93 -88.13 18.84
C LEU A 10 21.39 -88.06 18.38
N ASN A 11 22.01 -89.18 17.99
CA ASN A 11 23.39 -89.20 17.49
C ASN A 11 23.56 -88.48 16.14
N ASN A 12 22.53 -88.45 15.30
CA ASN A 12 22.57 -87.71 14.05
C ASN A 12 22.38 -86.20 14.27
N SER A 13 21.50 -85.80 15.20
CA SER A 13 21.23 -84.39 15.50
C SER A 13 22.22 -83.76 16.48
N ALA A 14 22.92 -84.55 17.29
CA ALA A 14 23.92 -84.08 18.25
C ALA A 14 25.33 -83.93 17.66
N LYS A 15 25.54 -84.33 16.39
CA LYS A 15 26.77 -84.03 15.66
C LYS A 15 26.74 -82.56 15.22
N PHE A 16 27.10 -81.66 16.13
CA PHE A 16 27.55 -80.34 15.74
C PHE A 16 28.93 -80.48 15.10
N ASN A 17 29.01 -80.31 13.79
CA ASN A 17 30.29 -80.25 13.09
C ASN A 17 30.90 -78.87 13.36
N ILE A 18 31.54 -78.72 14.51
CA ILE A 18 32.27 -77.50 14.85
C ILE A 18 33.59 -77.58 14.08
N SER A 19 33.69 -76.82 12.99
CA SER A 19 34.97 -76.66 12.30
C SER A 19 35.96 -76.02 13.27
N ASN A 20 37.06 -76.71 13.58
CA ASN A 20 38.14 -76.18 14.42
C ASN A 20 39.05 -75.21 13.65
N ARG A 21 38.70 -74.85 12.41
CA ARG A 21 39.35 -73.77 11.65
C ARG A 21 38.55 -72.49 11.82
N SER A 22 39.15 -71.52 12.52
CA SER A 22 38.59 -70.17 12.69
C SER A 22 38.26 -69.47 11.39
N GLU A 23 38.85 -69.88 10.26
CA GLU A 23 38.63 -69.31 8.93
C GLU A 23 37.30 -69.70 8.27
N GLU A 24 36.62 -70.76 8.74
CA GLU A 24 35.33 -71.21 8.17
C GLU A 24 34.10 -70.66 8.91
N ILE A 25 34.29 -69.96 10.03
CA ILE A 25 33.19 -69.35 10.77
C ILE A 25 32.91 -67.99 10.15
N SER A 26 32.03 -67.96 9.13
CA SER A 26 31.47 -66.71 8.61
C SER A 26 30.58 -66.06 9.67
N LEU A 27 31.18 -65.18 10.48
CA LEU A 27 30.51 -64.40 11.53
C LEU A 27 29.34 -63.55 10.98
N ASP A 28 29.36 -63.22 9.68
CA ASP A 28 28.29 -62.49 8.99
C ASP A 28 26.90 -63.14 9.14
N ASN A 29 26.84 -64.47 9.31
CA ASN A 29 25.58 -65.19 9.51
C ASN A 29 25.05 -65.14 10.95
N TYR A 30 25.87 -64.66 11.89
CA TYR A 30 25.55 -64.61 13.33
C TYR A 30 25.50 -63.18 13.88
N VAL A 31 25.87 -62.17 13.09
CA VAL A 31 25.64 -60.77 13.42
C VAL A 31 24.18 -60.43 13.08
N PHE A 32 23.38 -60.07 14.09
CA PHE A 32 22.06 -59.49 13.89
C PHE A 32 22.18 -58.20 13.06
N GLN A 33 21.91 -58.28 11.76
CA GLN A 33 21.82 -57.11 10.90
C GLN A 33 20.57 -56.33 11.27
N HIS A 34 20.70 -55.34 12.16
CA HIS A 34 19.63 -54.38 12.42
C HIS A 34 19.45 -53.52 11.18
N ASN A 35 18.45 -53.84 10.36
CA ASN A 35 18.01 -53.00 9.25
C ASN A 35 17.36 -51.73 9.82
N TYR A 36 18.17 -50.74 10.21
CA TYR A 36 17.67 -49.38 10.38
C TYR A 36 17.18 -48.92 9.02
N LYS A 37 15.87 -49.03 8.76
CA LYS A 37 15.23 -48.31 7.65
C LYS A 37 15.59 -46.85 7.86
N ARG A 38 16.52 -46.33 7.06
CA ARG A 38 16.95 -44.93 7.10
C ARG A 38 15.67 -44.11 6.90
N LYS A 39 15.11 -43.57 7.98
CA LYS A 39 13.93 -42.71 7.88
C LYS A 39 14.34 -41.59 6.93
N ASN A 40 13.49 -41.29 5.95
CA ASN A 40 13.75 -40.22 4.99
C ASN A 40 13.64 -38.85 5.69
N THR A 41 14.56 -38.56 6.60
CA THR A 41 14.62 -37.33 7.39
C THR A 41 14.69 -36.11 6.48
N LEU A 42 15.31 -36.24 5.31
CA LEU A 42 15.32 -35.20 4.28
C LEU A 42 13.90 -34.85 3.78
N LYS A 43 13.00 -35.82 3.64
CA LYS A 43 11.60 -35.55 3.23
C LYS A 43 10.82 -34.87 4.36
N THR A 44 11.05 -35.25 5.62
CA THR A 44 10.42 -34.58 6.76
C THR A 44 10.95 -33.16 6.95
N PHE A 45 12.26 -32.92 6.77
CA PHE A 45 12.84 -31.57 6.80
C PHE A 45 12.35 -30.70 5.64
N ALA A 46 12.22 -31.26 4.44
CA ALA A 46 11.67 -30.54 3.29
C ALA A 46 10.20 -30.14 3.52
N LEU A 47 9.37 -31.03 4.10
CA LEU A 47 7.98 -30.72 4.45
C LEU A 47 7.88 -29.63 5.52
N THR A 48 8.69 -29.71 6.58
CA THR A 48 8.68 -28.68 7.63
C THR A 48 9.14 -27.33 7.08
N LEU A 49 10.20 -27.30 6.27
CA LEU A 49 10.69 -26.05 5.68
C LEU A 49 9.67 -25.43 4.72
N SER A 50 9.02 -26.25 3.88
CA SER A 50 7.95 -25.80 2.99
C SER A 50 6.77 -25.22 3.76
N SER A 51 6.37 -25.84 4.88
CA SER A 51 5.29 -25.32 5.72
C SER A 51 5.62 -23.96 6.35
N ILE A 52 6.87 -23.77 6.80
CA ILE A 52 7.34 -22.49 7.35
C ILE A 52 7.32 -21.40 6.28
N ILE A 53 7.82 -21.70 5.08
CA ILE A 53 7.81 -20.75 3.96
C ILE A 53 6.38 -20.35 3.60
N LEU A 54 5.43 -21.28 3.59
CA LEU A 54 4.03 -21.00 3.29
C LEU A 54 3.41 -20.07 4.35
N VAL A 55 3.66 -20.34 5.64
CA VAL A 55 3.20 -19.47 6.73
C VAL A 55 3.81 -18.07 6.62
N LEU A 56 5.11 -17.96 6.29
CA LEU A 56 5.77 -16.67 6.09
C LEU A 56 5.17 -15.93 4.89
N MET A 57 5.02 -16.59 3.74
CA MET A 57 4.41 -16.00 2.54
C MET A 57 2.99 -15.50 2.83
N PHE A 58 2.19 -16.29 3.55
CA PHE A 58 0.83 -15.90 3.93
C PHE A 58 0.83 -14.72 4.91
N SER A 59 1.75 -14.71 5.87
CA SER A 59 1.90 -13.60 6.82
C SER A 59 2.30 -12.30 6.11
N PHE A 60 3.26 -12.36 5.19
CA PHE A 60 3.63 -11.23 4.33
C PHE A 60 2.48 -10.76 3.47
N TYR A 61 1.73 -11.69 2.87
CA TYR A 61 0.55 -11.36 2.08
C TYR A 61 -0.49 -10.60 2.93
N LEU A 62 -0.81 -11.09 4.13
CA LEU A 62 -1.75 -10.41 5.03
C LEU A 62 -1.25 -9.03 5.47
N TYR A 63 0.05 -8.91 5.78
CA TYR A 63 0.68 -7.65 6.15
C TYR A 63 0.50 -6.60 5.05
N TYR A 64 1.00 -6.88 3.83
CA TYR A 64 0.92 -5.92 2.72
C TYR A 64 -0.50 -5.62 2.26
N ASN A 65 -1.47 -6.50 2.50
CA ASN A 65 -2.87 -6.23 2.17
C ASN A 65 -3.57 -5.33 3.19
N SER A 66 -3.04 -5.24 4.43
CA SER A 66 -3.69 -4.55 5.54
C SER A 66 -2.96 -3.28 5.99
N THR A 67 -1.74 -3.05 5.51
CA THR A 67 -0.95 -1.86 5.82
C THR A 67 -1.25 -0.73 4.84
N PRO A 68 -1.66 0.47 5.32
CA PRO A 68 -1.73 1.66 4.49
C PRO A 68 -0.38 1.94 3.82
N TYR A 69 -0.43 2.34 2.56
CA TYR A 69 0.71 2.66 1.72
C TYR A 69 0.59 4.05 1.08
N VAL A 70 -0.62 4.43 0.67
CA VAL A 70 -0.97 5.78 0.21
C VAL A 70 -2.27 6.19 0.87
N VAL A 71 -2.38 7.44 1.29
CA VAL A 71 -3.62 8.05 1.79
C VAL A 71 -4.10 9.06 0.76
N LEU A 72 -5.40 9.05 0.49
CA LEU A 72 -6.05 10.00 -0.39
C LEU A 72 -7.08 10.79 0.41
N THR A 73 -7.21 12.06 0.10
CA THR A 73 -8.37 12.88 0.45
C THR A 73 -9.15 13.14 -0.84
N ILE A 74 -10.47 13.01 -0.79
CA ILE A 74 -11.33 13.28 -1.94
C ILE A 74 -12.44 14.21 -1.47
N ASP A 75 -12.43 15.42 -2.00
CA ASP A 75 -13.37 16.48 -1.71
C ASP A 75 -14.22 16.73 -2.95
N ILE A 76 -15.39 16.11 -2.99
CA ILE A 76 -16.41 16.35 -4.03
C ILE A 76 -17.58 17.15 -3.44
N ASN A 77 -17.49 17.50 -2.15
CA ASN A 77 -18.62 17.81 -1.28
C ASN A 77 -19.61 16.63 -1.35
N PRO A 78 -19.40 15.55 -0.58
CA PRO A 78 -18.70 15.50 0.71
C PRO A 78 -17.20 15.19 0.65
N SER A 79 -16.53 15.23 1.80
CA SER A 79 -15.07 15.09 1.96
C SER A 79 -14.70 13.78 2.67
N ILE A 80 -13.90 12.93 2.03
CA ILE A 80 -13.54 11.60 2.53
C ILE A 80 -12.03 11.34 2.51
N GLU A 81 -11.55 10.53 3.45
CA GLU A 81 -10.20 9.98 3.45
C GLU A 81 -10.24 8.52 3.03
N VAL A 82 -9.30 8.10 2.18
CA VAL A 82 -9.19 6.73 1.67
C VAL A 82 -7.77 6.23 1.85
N LYS A 83 -7.59 5.14 2.58
CA LYS A 83 -6.29 4.49 2.74
C LYS A 83 -6.16 3.33 1.77
N LEU A 84 -5.12 3.37 0.95
CA LEU A 84 -4.80 2.33 -0.03
C LEU A 84 -3.65 1.47 0.45
N ASN A 85 -3.68 0.17 0.15
CA ASN A 85 -2.53 -0.70 0.33
C ASN A 85 -1.56 -0.62 -0.86
N ARG A 86 -0.44 -1.33 -0.77
CA ARG A 86 0.58 -1.44 -1.84
C ARG A 86 0.04 -1.93 -3.19
N PHE A 87 -1.12 -2.60 -3.19
CA PHE A 87 -1.80 -3.08 -4.39
C PHE A 87 -2.86 -2.10 -4.91
N ASN A 88 -2.87 -0.86 -4.41
CA ASN A 88 -3.80 0.22 -4.76
C ASN A 88 -5.27 -0.19 -4.52
N ARG A 89 -5.48 -0.94 -3.43
CA ARG A 89 -6.82 -1.34 -2.96
C ARG A 89 -7.15 -0.64 -1.66
N VAL A 90 -8.41 -0.25 -1.54
CA VAL A 90 -8.96 0.40 -0.36
C VAL A 90 -8.85 -0.53 0.86
N ILE A 91 -8.30 -0.02 1.95
CA ILE A 91 -8.22 -0.68 3.25
C ILE A 91 -9.26 -0.09 4.20
N GLU A 92 -9.43 1.23 4.13
CA GLU A 92 -10.24 2.04 5.03
C GLU A 92 -10.75 3.28 4.28
N VAL A 93 -11.98 3.68 4.60
CA VAL A 93 -12.60 4.93 4.16
C VAL A 93 -13.13 5.62 5.40
N SER A 94 -12.79 6.88 5.59
CA SER A 94 -13.20 7.70 6.74
C SER A 94 -13.87 8.98 6.25
N SER A 95 -14.84 9.49 7.00
CA SER A 95 -15.43 10.81 6.76
C SER A 95 -14.49 11.90 7.27
N LEU A 96 -14.28 12.96 6.48
CA LEU A 96 -13.57 14.16 6.91
C LEU A 96 -14.53 15.31 7.24
N ASN A 97 -15.79 15.22 6.83
CA ASN A 97 -16.84 16.17 7.19
C ASN A 97 -18.16 15.49 7.56
N ASP A 98 -19.08 16.26 8.14
CA ASP A 98 -20.39 15.75 8.58
C ASP A 98 -21.23 15.17 7.42
N ASP A 99 -21.16 15.79 6.23
CA ASP A 99 -21.86 15.31 5.03
C ASP A 99 -21.34 13.93 4.56
N ALA A 100 -20.04 13.69 4.71
CA ALA A 100 -19.42 12.42 4.36
C ALA A 100 -19.91 11.26 5.22
N LEU A 101 -20.30 11.49 6.48
CA LEU A 101 -20.77 10.43 7.37
C LEU A 101 -21.96 9.69 6.77
N ASN A 102 -22.93 10.42 6.20
CA ASN A 102 -24.09 9.82 5.55
C ASN A 102 -23.70 9.22 4.21
N PHE A 103 -22.87 9.93 3.44
CA PHE A 103 -22.45 9.51 2.11
C PHE A 103 -21.64 8.22 2.07
N ILE A 104 -20.86 7.89 3.10
CA ILE A 104 -20.08 6.63 3.12
C ILE A 104 -20.72 5.52 3.96
N SER A 105 -21.84 5.79 4.63
CA SER A 105 -22.43 4.90 5.65
C SER A 105 -22.79 3.49 5.15
N ASP A 106 -23.12 3.34 3.87
CA ASP A 106 -23.53 2.09 3.22
C ASP A 106 -22.49 1.57 2.20
N ILE A 107 -21.33 2.21 2.10
CA ILE A 107 -20.27 1.84 1.15
C ILE A 107 -19.38 0.76 1.76
N ASP A 108 -19.45 -0.47 1.23
CA ASP A 108 -18.44 -1.51 1.50
C ASP A 108 -17.32 -1.46 0.45
N ALA A 109 -16.38 -0.54 0.65
CA ALA A 109 -15.24 -0.35 -0.25
C ALA A 109 -14.06 -1.28 0.06
N LYS A 110 -14.13 -2.13 1.09
CA LYS A 110 -12.94 -2.84 1.58
C LYS A 110 -12.38 -3.79 0.51
N ARG A 111 -11.09 -3.64 0.20
CA ARG A 111 -10.32 -4.36 -0.85
C ARG A 111 -10.72 -4.04 -2.28
N MET A 112 -11.59 -3.06 -2.49
CA MET A 112 -11.93 -2.56 -3.81
C MET A 112 -10.70 -1.93 -4.46
N PRO A 113 -10.41 -2.20 -5.75
CA PRO A 113 -9.44 -1.43 -6.52
C PRO A 113 -9.79 0.06 -6.52
N LEU A 114 -8.78 0.94 -6.55
CA LEU A 114 -9.01 2.39 -6.53
C LEU A 114 -9.97 2.86 -7.63
N ASN A 115 -9.79 2.43 -8.88
CA ASN A 115 -10.63 2.90 -9.99
C ASN A 115 -12.10 2.50 -9.80
N ASP A 116 -12.35 1.26 -9.37
CA ASP A 116 -13.71 0.79 -9.06
C ASP A 116 -14.33 1.61 -7.92
N PHE A 117 -13.51 2.00 -6.94
CA PHE A 117 -13.95 2.86 -5.83
C PHE A 117 -14.27 4.28 -6.30
N LEU A 118 -13.43 4.88 -7.13
CA LEU A 118 -13.67 6.23 -7.68
C LEU A 118 -14.93 6.25 -8.55
N ASP A 119 -15.15 5.22 -9.36
CA ASP A 119 -16.37 5.04 -10.13
C ASP A 119 -17.60 4.95 -9.22
N LEU A 120 -17.52 4.19 -8.13
CA LEU A 120 -18.60 4.06 -7.15
C LEU A 120 -18.93 5.40 -6.49
N ILE A 121 -17.91 6.14 -6.05
CA ILE A 121 -18.07 7.47 -5.45
C ILE A 121 -18.68 8.45 -6.45
N TYR A 122 -18.25 8.39 -7.72
CA TYR A 122 -18.80 9.21 -8.78
C TYR A 122 -20.29 8.91 -9.02
N GLU A 123 -20.65 7.65 -9.21
CA GLU A 123 -22.03 7.22 -9.44
C GLU A 123 -22.94 7.60 -8.26
N LYS A 124 -22.45 7.42 -7.02
CA LYS A 124 -23.20 7.79 -5.82
C LYS A 124 -23.39 9.30 -5.69
N GLY A 125 -22.35 10.09 -6.00
CA GLY A 125 -22.43 11.55 -5.97
C GLY A 125 -23.48 12.11 -6.94
N LEU A 126 -23.64 11.48 -8.12
CA LEU A 126 -24.72 11.78 -9.05
C LEU A 126 -26.09 11.40 -8.49
N GLU A 127 -26.23 10.20 -7.89
CA GLU A 127 -27.50 9.72 -7.33
C GLU A 127 -28.00 10.62 -6.18
N GLU A 128 -27.10 11.04 -5.30
CA GLU A 128 -27.41 11.88 -4.15
C GLU A 128 -27.46 13.39 -4.49
N ASN A 129 -27.20 13.77 -5.75
CA ASN A 129 -27.21 15.15 -6.27
C ASN A 129 -26.16 16.08 -5.65
N TYR A 130 -25.00 15.55 -5.27
CA TYR A 130 -23.86 16.38 -4.85
C TYR A 130 -23.24 17.14 -6.03
N PHE A 131 -23.30 16.56 -7.22
CA PHE A 131 -22.92 17.22 -8.47
C PHE A 131 -23.73 16.69 -9.64
N THR A 132 -23.61 17.37 -10.78
CA THR A 132 -24.20 16.95 -12.05
C THR A 132 -23.12 16.42 -12.98
N ASP A 133 -23.51 15.60 -13.96
CA ASP A 133 -22.65 15.07 -15.03
C ASP A 133 -21.82 16.13 -15.79
N THR A 134 -22.23 17.40 -15.71
CA THR A 134 -21.58 18.56 -16.34
C THR A 134 -20.71 19.43 -15.42
N LYS A 135 -20.66 19.16 -14.09
CA LYS A 135 -20.02 20.02 -13.09
C LYS A 135 -19.47 19.25 -11.88
N ALA A 136 -18.67 18.21 -12.12
CA ALA A 136 -18.11 17.38 -11.04
C ALA A 136 -16.74 17.87 -10.56
N ASN A 137 -16.66 19.04 -9.92
CA ASN A 137 -15.39 19.50 -9.37
C ASN A 137 -15.02 18.65 -8.15
N ALA A 138 -13.96 17.84 -8.26
CA ALA A 138 -13.34 17.20 -7.11
C ALA A 138 -11.95 17.74 -6.88
N LEU A 139 -11.61 17.89 -5.62
CA LEU A 139 -10.28 18.13 -5.15
C LEU A 139 -9.73 16.81 -4.56
N ILE A 140 -8.57 16.33 -5.02
CA ILE A 140 -8.00 15.05 -4.57
C ILE A 140 -6.56 15.23 -4.11
N GLY A 141 -6.31 15.13 -2.80
CA GLY A 141 -4.95 15.10 -2.26
C GLY A 141 -4.39 13.68 -2.24
N ILE A 142 -3.09 13.54 -2.55
CA ILE A 142 -2.38 12.26 -2.58
C ILE A 142 -1.21 12.32 -1.59
N TYR A 143 -1.17 11.40 -0.63
CA TYR A 143 -0.16 11.39 0.42
C TYR A 143 0.50 10.01 0.46
N GLY A 144 1.64 9.89 -0.20
CA GLY A 144 2.46 8.69 -0.22
C GLY A 144 3.71 8.83 0.63
N SER A 145 4.39 7.72 0.89
CA SER A 145 5.71 7.73 1.53
C SER A 145 6.85 7.94 0.53
N THR A 146 6.54 7.90 -0.77
CA THR A 146 7.49 8.13 -1.86
C THR A 146 6.78 8.74 -3.06
N PHE A 147 7.43 9.66 -3.77
CA PHE A 147 7.01 10.16 -5.09
C PHE A 147 6.55 9.06 -6.08
N SER A 148 7.26 7.92 -6.13
CA SER A 148 6.88 6.80 -7.01
C SER A 148 5.54 6.17 -6.64
N SER A 149 5.17 6.17 -5.35
CA SER A 149 3.89 5.63 -4.90
C SER A 149 2.73 6.56 -5.28
N GLU A 150 2.95 7.87 -5.17
CA GLU A 150 1.98 8.90 -5.48
C GLU A 150 1.70 8.97 -6.99
N ASN A 151 2.75 9.00 -7.83
CA ASN A 151 2.60 8.99 -9.29
C ASN A 151 1.82 7.78 -9.81
N LYS A 152 2.03 6.61 -9.19
CA LYS A 152 1.31 5.40 -9.58
C LYS A 152 -0.18 5.52 -9.25
N VAL A 153 -0.53 6.20 -8.18
CA VAL A 153 -1.93 6.44 -7.81
C VAL A 153 -2.53 7.52 -8.70
N LEU A 154 -1.79 8.59 -8.99
CA LEU A 154 -2.19 9.61 -9.94
C LEU A 154 -2.48 9.03 -11.33
N SER A 155 -1.61 8.17 -11.86
CA SER A 155 -1.84 7.54 -13.17
C SER A 155 -3.13 6.71 -13.18
N LEU A 156 -3.46 6.04 -12.07
CA LEU A 156 -4.69 5.28 -11.95
C LEU A 156 -5.94 6.16 -11.92
N ILE A 157 -5.86 7.31 -11.23
CA ILE A 157 -6.95 8.29 -11.20
C ILE A 157 -7.19 8.84 -12.62
N ASN A 158 -6.12 9.18 -13.34
CA ASN A 158 -6.21 9.69 -14.72
C ASN A 158 -6.78 8.66 -15.70
N GLU A 159 -6.47 7.37 -15.53
CA GLU A 159 -7.04 6.30 -16.37
C GLU A 159 -8.55 6.05 -16.11
N SER A 160 -9.13 6.61 -15.04
CA SER A 160 -10.53 6.43 -14.68
C SER A 160 -11.47 7.28 -15.56
N SER A 161 -11.68 6.81 -16.79
CA SER A 161 -12.45 7.42 -17.90
C SER A 161 -13.89 7.91 -17.63
N LYS A 162 -14.42 7.80 -16.41
CA LYS A 162 -15.78 8.26 -16.06
C LYS A 162 -15.81 9.65 -15.41
N ILE A 163 -14.70 10.12 -14.83
CA ILE A 163 -14.67 11.44 -14.22
C ILE A 163 -14.23 12.45 -15.29
N ASN A 164 -15.19 12.93 -16.08
CA ASN A 164 -14.93 13.75 -17.28
C ASN A 164 -14.55 15.22 -17.00
N SER A 165 -14.63 15.73 -15.78
CA SER A 165 -14.21 17.12 -15.51
C SER A 165 -13.68 17.20 -14.10
N LEU A 166 -12.38 16.91 -13.92
CA LEU A 166 -11.78 16.78 -12.60
C LEU A 166 -10.64 17.79 -12.44
N SER A 167 -10.85 18.81 -11.62
CA SER A 167 -9.78 19.71 -11.17
C SER A 167 -8.98 19.06 -10.04
N ILE A 168 -8.09 18.13 -10.40
CA ILE A 168 -7.23 17.44 -9.43
C ILE A 168 -6.14 18.40 -8.94
N LEU A 169 -6.25 18.92 -7.71
CA LEU A 169 -5.07 19.48 -7.04
C LEU A 169 -4.21 18.34 -6.52
N TYR A 170 -3.14 18.02 -7.25
CA TYR A 170 -2.15 17.06 -6.79
C TYR A 170 -1.24 17.72 -5.76
N HIS A 171 -1.13 17.09 -4.59
CA HIS A 171 -0.19 17.48 -3.56
C HIS A 171 0.81 16.35 -3.39
N SER A 172 2.12 16.63 -3.41
CA SER A 172 3.17 15.62 -3.26
C SER A 172 4.33 16.20 -2.47
N GLU A 173 4.74 15.48 -1.42
CA GLU A 173 5.97 15.64 -0.62
C GLU A 173 6.62 17.05 -0.69
N ASN A 174 5.95 18.05 -0.08
CA ASN A 174 6.39 19.44 0.09
C ASN A 174 6.26 20.41 -1.09
N GLN A 175 5.51 20.09 -2.16
CA GLN A 175 5.12 21.08 -3.17
C GLN A 175 3.67 20.94 -3.61
N GLU A 176 2.96 22.07 -3.60
CA GLU A 176 1.60 22.21 -4.10
C GLU A 176 1.64 22.56 -5.59
N SER A 177 0.92 21.79 -6.42
CA SER A 177 0.78 22.08 -7.85
C SER A 177 -0.60 21.61 -8.31
N MET A 178 -1.43 22.53 -8.83
CA MET A 178 -2.76 22.17 -9.31
C MET A 178 -2.66 21.67 -10.74
N PHE A 179 -3.27 20.51 -11.05
CA PHE A 179 -3.39 20.05 -12.43
C PHE A 179 -4.86 19.97 -12.82
N ASN A 180 -5.30 20.91 -13.65
CA ASN A 180 -6.63 20.86 -14.23
C ASN A 180 -6.67 19.77 -15.32
N ILE A 181 -7.44 18.71 -15.09
CA ILE A 181 -7.67 17.66 -16.09
C ILE A 181 -9.02 17.92 -16.73
N ASP A 182 -8.99 18.60 -17.87
CA ASP A 182 -10.15 18.76 -18.73
C ASP A 182 -10.16 17.58 -19.73
N SER A 183 -11.26 16.82 -19.80
CA SER A 183 -11.39 15.60 -20.63
C SER A 183 -11.34 15.82 -22.16
N GLY A 184 -10.83 16.97 -22.60
CA GLY A 184 -10.72 17.39 -23.98
C GLY A 184 -9.29 17.48 -24.53
N GLU A 185 -8.23 17.41 -23.71
CA GLU A 185 -6.84 17.49 -24.17
C GLU A 185 -6.03 16.24 -23.79
N ASN A 186 -5.65 15.47 -24.82
CA ASN A 186 -4.78 14.29 -24.81
C ASN A 186 -4.16 13.95 -23.44
N ASP A 187 -4.73 12.96 -22.74
CA ASP A 187 -4.34 12.48 -21.40
C ASP A 187 -2.83 12.24 -21.20
N GLU A 188 -2.10 11.93 -22.29
CA GLU A 188 -0.65 11.77 -22.31
C GLU A 188 0.13 13.08 -22.06
N SER A 189 -0.41 14.24 -22.48
CA SER A 189 0.24 15.54 -22.38
C SER A 189 0.29 16.05 -20.93
N VAL A 190 -0.83 15.94 -20.22
CA VAL A 190 -0.92 16.36 -18.81
C VAL A 190 -0.04 15.50 -17.93
N LEU A 191 -0.09 14.17 -18.11
CA LEU A 191 0.77 13.24 -17.38
C LEU A 191 2.27 13.48 -17.67
N SER A 192 2.64 13.75 -18.92
CA SER A 192 4.02 14.09 -19.27
C SER A 192 4.47 15.43 -18.66
N SER A 193 3.58 16.42 -18.59
CA SER A 193 3.88 17.72 -17.97
C SER A 193 4.07 17.61 -16.47
N ILE A 194 3.26 16.77 -15.81
CA ILE A 194 3.42 16.42 -14.38
C ILE A 194 4.77 15.73 -14.17
N ILE A 195 5.03 14.66 -14.94
CA ILE A 195 6.28 13.89 -14.84
C ILE A 195 7.51 14.77 -15.11
N ASP A 196 7.47 15.64 -16.12
CA ASP A 196 8.57 16.54 -16.48
C ASP A 196 8.78 17.65 -15.44
N TYR A 197 7.70 18.23 -14.90
CA TYR A 197 7.78 19.19 -13.79
C TYR A 197 8.51 18.58 -12.60
N TYR A 198 8.07 17.39 -12.17
CA TYR A 198 8.67 16.73 -11.01
C TYR A 198 10.07 16.18 -11.28
N ASN A 199 10.35 15.65 -12.48
CA ASN A 199 11.70 15.22 -12.86
C ASN A 199 12.69 16.40 -12.87
N ASN A 200 12.25 17.57 -13.34
CA ASN A 200 13.07 18.78 -13.31
C ASN A 200 13.28 19.28 -11.87
N LYS A 201 12.25 19.27 -11.02
CA LYS A 201 12.34 19.71 -9.62
C LYS A 201 13.19 18.78 -8.75
N SER A 202 13.05 17.46 -8.92
CA SER A 202 13.88 16.46 -8.25
C SER A 202 15.35 16.52 -8.71
N SER A 203 15.61 16.86 -9.97
CA SER A 203 16.96 17.17 -10.46
C SER A 203 17.55 18.44 -9.83
N GLU A 204 16.72 19.44 -9.55
CA GLU A 204 17.09 20.70 -8.89
C GLU A 204 17.51 20.46 -7.42
N ILE A 205 16.72 19.67 -6.68
CA ILE A 205 16.99 19.28 -5.28
C ILE A 205 18.30 18.48 -5.20
N VAL A 206 18.52 17.52 -6.11
CA VAL A 206 19.75 16.70 -6.17
C VAL A 206 21.00 17.50 -6.56
N SER A 207 20.87 18.59 -7.31
CA SER A 207 22.02 19.44 -7.69
C SER A 207 22.53 20.33 -6.55
N SER A 208 21.72 20.52 -5.49
CA SER A 208 22.04 21.38 -4.35
C SER A 208 22.81 20.69 -3.22
N GLU A 209 22.88 19.35 -3.23
CA GLU A 209 23.49 18.57 -2.15
C GLU A 209 24.52 17.58 -2.69
N TYR A 210 25.79 18.03 -2.72
CA TYR A 210 27.04 17.27 -2.85
C TYR A 210 27.10 16.04 -3.78
N GLY A 211 27.95 16.17 -4.82
CA GLY A 211 28.35 15.06 -5.69
C GLY A 211 29.08 13.92 -4.95
N GLY A 212 28.66 12.69 -5.22
CA GLY A 212 29.34 11.46 -4.85
C GLY A 212 28.56 10.22 -5.27
N ASP A 213 29.21 9.33 -6.00
CA ASP A 213 28.68 8.04 -6.45
C ASP A 213 28.35 7.09 -5.27
N TYR A 214 27.35 6.20 -5.54
CA TYR A 214 27.06 4.86 -4.98
C TYR A 214 25.81 4.66 -4.10
N VAL A 215 24.90 3.87 -4.70
CA VAL A 215 24.08 2.74 -4.20
C VAL A 215 22.92 2.99 -3.23
N LEU A 216 21.74 2.64 -3.75
CA LEU A 216 20.45 2.43 -3.09
C LEU A 216 20.54 1.52 -1.85
N GLU A 217 20.43 2.12 -0.67
CA GLU A 217 19.83 1.49 0.50
C GLU A 217 18.82 2.48 1.07
N VAL A 218 17.53 2.15 1.04
CA VAL A 218 16.49 2.91 1.74
C VAL A 218 16.27 2.22 3.08
N PRO A 219 16.71 2.80 4.22
CA PRO A 219 16.36 2.29 5.53
C PRO A 219 14.89 2.60 5.80
N ASN A 220 14.20 1.56 6.27
CA ASN A 220 12.83 1.61 6.75
C ASN A 220 12.79 2.25 8.14
N THR A 221 12.42 3.52 8.25
CA THR A 221 11.89 4.12 9.48
C THR A 221 11.04 5.33 9.14
N ARG A 222 9.83 5.36 9.73
CA ARG A 222 9.01 6.57 9.92
C ARG A 222 9.91 7.71 10.39
N ASP A 223 9.86 8.86 9.70
CA ASP A 223 9.99 10.21 10.26
C ASP A 223 9.68 11.24 9.15
N SER A 224 8.56 11.95 9.34
CA SER A 224 8.19 13.32 8.92
C SER A 224 8.56 13.83 7.52
N ILE A 225 7.52 14.14 6.73
CA ILE A 225 7.58 15.08 5.60
C ILE A 225 7.48 16.51 6.18
N GLU A 226 8.55 17.31 6.06
CA GLU A 226 8.59 18.70 6.57
C GLU A 226 7.86 19.70 5.65
N PHE A 227 6.59 20.01 5.96
CA PHE A 227 5.84 21.08 5.29
C PHE A 227 6.18 22.47 5.87
N SER A 228 7.12 23.21 5.26
CA SER A 228 7.37 24.64 5.57
C SER A 228 6.71 25.52 4.50
N THR A 229 5.89 26.55 4.77
CA THR A 229 6.20 27.73 5.61
C THR A 229 5.01 28.34 6.39
N LEU A 230 4.68 27.81 7.56
CA LEU A 230 4.06 28.49 8.72
C LEU A 230 4.60 27.76 9.96
N PRO A 231 4.80 28.40 11.13
CA PRO A 231 5.32 27.73 12.32
C PRO A 231 4.21 26.94 13.02
N VAL A 232 3.49 26.12 12.25
CA VAL A 232 2.39 25.27 12.70
C VAL A 232 2.89 23.84 12.58
N THR A 233 2.84 23.09 13.67
CA THR A 233 3.20 21.66 13.66
C THR A 233 2.18 20.85 12.84
N GLU A 234 2.57 19.68 12.35
CA GLU A 234 1.67 18.78 11.59
C GLU A 234 0.37 18.49 12.36
N GLU A 235 0.50 18.28 13.68
CA GLU A 235 -0.62 18.03 14.59
C GLU A 235 -1.56 19.24 14.67
N GLU A 236 -1.03 20.45 14.80
CA GLU A 236 -1.84 21.69 14.83
C GLU A 236 -2.54 21.95 13.49
N PHE A 237 -1.95 21.54 12.36
CA PHE A 237 -2.57 21.70 11.04
C PHE A 237 -3.71 20.70 10.81
N ILE A 238 -3.53 19.46 11.27
CA ILE A 238 -4.58 18.44 11.28
C ILE A 238 -5.73 18.87 12.20
N ASP A 239 -5.41 19.37 13.40
CA ASP A 239 -6.41 19.87 14.35
C ASP A 239 -7.21 21.03 13.76
N LEU A 240 -6.54 21.96 13.06
CA LEU A 240 -7.21 23.06 12.38
C LEU A 240 -8.15 22.58 11.26
N ALA A 241 -7.74 21.60 10.45
CA ALA A 241 -8.59 21.02 9.41
C ALA A 241 -9.84 20.37 10.02
N ASN A 242 -9.68 19.63 11.12
CA ASN A 242 -10.78 19.03 11.86
C ASN A 242 -11.73 20.08 12.48
N ASP A 243 -11.17 21.14 13.08
CA ASP A 243 -11.96 22.23 13.68
C ASP A 243 -12.78 23.01 12.64
N LEU A 244 -12.29 23.07 11.40
CA LEU A 244 -12.95 23.71 10.27
C LEU A 244 -13.87 22.77 9.47
N ASP A 245 -13.92 21.49 9.81
CA ASP A 245 -14.69 20.45 9.10
C ASP A 245 -14.33 20.33 7.60
N ILE A 246 -13.03 20.44 7.27
CA ILE A 246 -12.51 20.38 5.90
C ILE A 246 -11.34 19.41 5.79
N SER A 247 -11.04 18.94 4.57
CA SER A 247 -9.83 18.15 4.34
C SER A 247 -8.56 18.98 4.48
N ILE A 248 -7.46 18.30 4.79
CA ILE A 248 -6.13 18.90 4.84
C ILE A 248 -5.70 19.47 3.47
N THR A 249 -6.21 18.90 2.38
CA THR A 249 -5.96 19.37 1.01
C THR A 249 -6.68 20.68 0.74
N LYS A 250 -7.95 20.79 1.16
CA LYS A 250 -8.68 22.07 1.06
C LYS A 250 -8.00 23.14 1.91
N LEU A 251 -7.55 22.79 3.12
CA LEU A 251 -6.83 23.71 4.00
C LEU A 251 -5.51 24.21 3.37
N ASN A 252 -4.76 23.35 2.69
CA ASN A 252 -3.56 23.73 1.95
C ASN A 252 -3.85 24.79 0.87
N ILE A 253 -4.90 24.59 0.06
CA ILE A 253 -5.31 25.59 -0.96
C ILE A 253 -5.70 26.91 -0.31
N VAL A 254 -6.52 26.86 0.74
CA VAL A 254 -6.98 28.05 1.47
C VAL A 254 -5.78 28.83 1.98
N ARG A 255 -4.81 28.13 2.55
CA ARG A 255 -3.56 28.71 3.02
C ARG A 255 -2.75 29.33 1.88
N PHE A 256 -2.58 28.63 0.76
CA PHE A 256 -1.86 29.15 -0.41
C PHE A 256 -2.49 30.45 -0.92
N ILE A 257 -3.82 30.48 -1.09
CA ILE A 257 -4.55 31.67 -1.53
C ILE A 257 -4.37 32.80 -0.52
N PHE A 258 -4.48 32.51 0.77
CA PHE A 258 -4.32 33.50 1.83
C PHE A 258 -2.91 34.08 1.89
N GLU A 259 -1.88 33.27 1.66
CA GLU A 259 -0.46 33.72 1.68
C GLU A 259 -0.06 34.52 0.44
N ASN A 260 -0.68 34.23 -0.73
CA ASN A 260 -0.28 34.80 -2.02
C ASN A 260 -1.23 35.90 -2.54
N SER A 261 -2.44 36.01 -2.00
CA SER A 261 -3.39 37.06 -2.36
C SER A 261 -3.22 38.32 -1.51
N THR A 262 -3.42 39.48 -2.12
CA THR A 262 -3.49 40.76 -1.38
C THR A 262 -4.89 41.06 -0.84
N ASP A 263 -5.90 40.32 -1.26
CA ASP A 263 -7.30 40.60 -0.97
C ASP A 263 -7.76 40.00 0.37
N TYR A 264 -7.00 39.03 0.90
CA TYR A 264 -7.30 38.33 2.15
C TYR A 264 -6.19 38.59 3.17
N THR A 265 -6.52 39.19 4.31
CA THR A 265 -5.51 39.61 5.32
C THR A 265 -5.91 39.32 6.75
N THR A 266 -7.18 38.99 7.00
CA THR A 266 -7.72 38.79 8.34
C THR A 266 -8.07 37.32 8.61
N ILE A 267 -8.23 36.96 9.89
CA ILE A 267 -8.71 35.62 10.29
C ILE A 267 -10.12 35.37 9.73
N SER A 268 -10.96 36.42 9.62
CA SER A 268 -12.29 36.31 9.04
C SER A 268 -12.21 35.90 7.56
N ASP A 269 -11.25 36.48 6.84
CA ASP A 269 -11.02 36.19 5.42
C ASP A 269 -10.54 34.75 5.22
N PHE A 270 -9.67 34.26 6.12
CA PHE A 270 -9.23 32.86 6.10
C PHE A 270 -10.40 31.89 6.34
N ILE A 271 -11.27 32.19 7.30
CA ILE A 271 -12.47 31.38 7.57
C ILE A 271 -13.45 31.47 6.39
N GLU A 272 -13.58 32.63 5.75
CA GLU A 272 -14.40 32.78 4.54
C GLU A 272 -13.88 31.89 3.43
N LEU A 273 -12.58 31.91 3.13
CA LEU A 273 -11.94 31.01 2.17
C LEU A 273 -12.14 29.54 2.54
N ALA A 274 -12.01 29.16 3.81
CA ALA A 274 -12.23 27.78 4.25
C ALA A 274 -13.66 27.28 3.98
N ASN A 275 -14.64 28.18 4.08
CA ASN A 275 -16.05 27.89 3.82
C ASN A 275 -16.46 28.02 2.34
N SER A 276 -15.59 28.58 1.48
CA SER A 276 -15.87 28.73 0.05
C SER A 276 -16.04 27.38 -0.65
N ASP A 277 -16.79 27.41 -1.76
CA ASP A 277 -16.94 26.28 -2.65
C ASP A 277 -15.60 25.91 -3.30
N ILE A 278 -15.40 24.61 -3.56
CA ILE A 278 -14.16 24.09 -4.14
C ILE A 278 -13.91 24.71 -5.53
N SER A 279 -14.96 24.97 -6.32
CA SER A 279 -14.86 25.65 -7.61
C SER A 279 -14.17 27.01 -7.51
N ASP A 280 -14.56 27.78 -6.51
CA ASP A 280 -14.13 29.17 -6.34
C ASP A 280 -12.68 29.18 -5.85
N LEU A 281 -12.32 28.23 -4.98
CA LEU A 281 -10.96 28.02 -4.53
C LEU A 281 -10.02 27.61 -5.68
N ILE A 282 -10.48 26.71 -6.58
CA ILE A 282 -9.72 26.32 -7.78
C ILE A 282 -9.48 27.53 -8.69
N GLU A 283 -10.52 28.32 -8.96
CA GLU A 283 -10.40 29.52 -9.79
C GLU A 283 -9.41 30.51 -9.18
N LEU A 284 -9.54 30.82 -7.90
CA LEU A 284 -8.64 31.72 -7.17
C LEU A 284 -7.19 31.22 -7.19
N TYR A 285 -6.96 29.94 -6.89
CA TYR A 285 -5.62 29.34 -6.91
C TYR A 285 -4.97 29.50 -8.29
N SER A 286 -5.70 29.20 -9.37
CA SER A 286 -5.19 29.30 -10.74
C SER A 286 -4.83 30.73 -11.19
N THR A 287 -5.36 31.76 -10.52
CA THR A 287 -4.99 33.16 -10.80
C THR A 287 -3.70 33.60 -10.11
N LEU A 288 -3.25 32.85 -9.11
CA LEU A 288 -2.11 33.18 -8.25
C LEU A 288 -0.84 32.37 -8.57
N GLU A 289 -0.99 31.23 -9.27
CA GLU A 289 0.10 30.37 -9.77
C GLU A 289 0.74 30.91 -11.07
#